data_AF-A0A7R7EP35-F1
#
_entry.id   AF-A0A7R7EP35-F1
#
_cell.length_a   1.000
_cell.length_b   1.000
_cell.length_c   1.000
_cell.angle_alpha   90.00
_cell.angle_beta   90.00
_cell.angle_gamma   90.00
#
_symmetry.space_group_name_H-M   'P 1'
#
loop_
_entity.id
_entity.type
_entity.pdbx_description
1 polymer ?
#
loop_
_entity_poly.entity_id
_entity_poly.type
_entity_poly.pdbx_seq_one_letter_code
_entity_poly.pdbx_strand_id
1 'polypeptide(L)'
;MKKIKKMLLILLSIVLVIELTLPANTSEAKNKNITIEEYIQKLVVATKIKVDNTVENPYLAAAIAEGLVKEGEYKDYSVNIKREDAALLTNRADEILHGKTYNEDIYHQVKNKKRIKDLNKVSASKRDAVIKVFEKGIVVGDYDGIFTHDRTFRGKDNLNSSEANTILVRLTNKKKRRKISPDGQVIRTTNLPKNYKSYEYILAAFPNSFYEMKTSWQVATYYNKGGKKTKPVEYQDYVRPVNMKKKPFITGGGDKYNMQEVLNAYLDKWAKIVKNNLEARLNVDYRTVGAKWINKLRSTYYVYNWEGVNNAFQNKRKTDDIKEYVKAMKKNKVIIKSSLVSVEPSTLYYADGYYLRACIQFKIVSAKSLYKQSDLIFGDSIYIKNLKKGKWMRMYVDIEVSTADGGSIGEDYAVYTDSIVSR
;
A
#
# COMPACT_ATOMS: atom_id res chain seq x y z
N MET A 1 17.51 29.53 35.31
CA MET A 1 17.44 28.93 33.96
C MET A 1 18.30 27.67 33.73
N LYS A 2 19.54 27.56 34.25
CA LYS A 2 20.38 26.35 34.08
C LYS A 2 19.80 25.07 34.75
N LYS A 3 19.14 25.18 35.91
CA LYS A 3 18.53 24.04 36.61
C LYS A 3 17.31 23.46 35.88
N ILE A 4 16.47 24.30 35.27
CA ILE A 4 15.28 23.88 34.51
C ILE A 4 15.66 23.16 33.21
N LYS A 5 16.72 23.59 32.51
CA LYS A 5 17.25 22.88 31.33
C LYS A 5 17.84 21.50 31.68
N LYS A 6 18.48 21.36 32.85
CA LYS A 6 19.00 20.07 33.34
C LYS A 6 17.86 19.10 33.70
N MET A 7 16.77 19.61 34.28
CA MET A 7 15.58 18.82 34.61
C MET A 7 14.80 18.38 33.36
N LEU A 8 14.71 19.23 32.33
CA LEU A 8 14.08 18.87 31.05
C LEU A 8 14.89 17.83 30.27
N LEU A 9 16.22 17.90 30.31
CA LEU A 9 17.12 16.91 29.70
C LEU A 9 17.02 15.56 30.42
N ILE A 10 16.91 15.56 31.75
CA ILE A 10 16.72 14.32 32.53
C ILE A 10 15.34 13.70 32.24
N LEU A 11 14.28 14.51 32.12
CA LEU A 11 12.95 14.03 31.72
C LEU A 11 12.92 13.46 30.30
N LEU A 12 13.61 14.10 29.34
CA LEU A 12 13.72 13.60 27.96
C LEU A 12 14.55 12.32 27.86
N SER A 13 15.58 12.13 28.71
CA SER A 13 16.31 10.87 28.80
C SER A 13 15.51 9.77 29.50
N ILE A 14 14.64 10.09 30.47
CA ILE A 14 13.76 9.10 31.11
C ILE A 14 12.65 8.65 30.15
N VAL A 15 12.12 9.55 29.30
CA VAL A 15 11.15 9.19 28.25
C VAL A 15 11.79 8.36 27.13
N LEU A 16 13.07 8.57 26.80
CA LEU A 16 13.79 7.72 25.83
C LEU A 16 14.19 6.34 26.38
N VAL A 17 14.33 6.19 27.70
CA VAL A 17 14.69 4.91 28.35
C VAL A 17 13.43 4.08 28.67
N ILE A 18 12.27 4.70 28.86
CA ILE A 18 10.98 3.98 29.05
C ILE A 18 10.47 3.35 27.74
N GLU A 19 10.95 3.76 26.56
CA GLU A 19 10.74 3.00 25.31
C GLU A 19 11.67 1.77 25.16
N LEU A 20 12.60 1.55 26.09
CA LEU A 20 13.57 0.43 26.06
C LEU A 20 13.47 -0.55 27.23
N THR A 21 12.51 -0.40 28.14
CA THR A 21 12.22 -1.41 29.17
C THR A 21 10.71 -1.56 29.36
N LEU A 22 10.03 -2.08 28.34
CA LEU A 22 8.93 -2.99 28.67
C LEU A 22 9.61 -4.19 29.36
N PRO A 23 9.17 -4.64 30.54
CA PRO A 23 9.58 -5.95 31.01
C PRO A 23 9.29 -6.92 29.88
N ALA A 24 10.32 -7.65 29.45
CA ALA A 24 10.12 -8.89 28.77
C ALA A 24 9.14 -9.68 29.64
N ASN A 25 7.88 -9.72 29.23
CA ASN A 25 6.95 -10.69 29.77
C ASN A 25 7.60 -12.03 29.44
N THR A 26 8.29 -12.59 30.43
CA THR A 26 8.67 -13.98 30.51
C THR A 26 7.39 -14.79 30.50
N SER A 27 6.82 -14.98 29.31
CA SER A 27 6.19 -16.22 28.95
C SER A 27 7.10 -16.88 27.91
N GLU A 28 8.27 -17.33 28.36
CA GLU A 28 9.01 -18.39 27.67
C GLU A 28 8.25 -19.72 27.81
N ALA A 29 6.96 -19.75 27.46
CA ALA A 29 6.49 -20.90 26.73
C ALA A 29 7.13 -20.75 25.35
N LYS A 30 8.27 -21.42 25.10
CA LYS A 30 8.78 -21.64 23.75
C LYS A 30 7.55 -21.92 22.88
N ASN A 31 7.26 -21.03 21.92
CA ASN A 31 6.04 -21.08 21.13
C ASN A 31 6.12 -22.31 20.21
N LYS A 32 5.80 -23.48 20.78
CA LYS A 32 6.09 -24.79 20.22
C LYS A 32 5.32 -24.92 18.91
N ASN A 33 6.01 -25.48 17.92
CA ASN A 33 5.35 -25.90 16.69
C ASN A 33 4.27 -26.93 17.04
N ILE A 34 3.19 -26.88 16.28
CA ILE A 34 2.01 -27.72 16.45
C ILE A 34 2.01 -28.81 15.38
N THR A 35 1.62 -30.02 15.75
CA THR A 35 1.52 -31.15 14.81
C THR A 35 0.27 -31.04 13.93
N ILE A 36 0.21 -31.84 12.86
CA ILE A 36 -0.98 -31.91 12.00
C ILE A 36 -2.18 -32.41 12.82
N GLU A 37 -1.99 -33.45 13.62
CA GLU A 37 -3.02 -34.02 14.50
C GLU A 37 -3.57 -33.00 15.50
N GLU A 38 -2.69 -32.33 16.23
CA GLU A 38 -3.07 -31.30 17.21
C GLU A 38 -3.87 -30.17 16.54
N TYR A 39 -3.53 -29.82 15.30
CA TYR A 39 -4.25 -28.77 14.57
C TYR A 39 -5.63 -29.25 14.08
N ILE A 40 -5.73 -30.48 13.58
CA ILE A 40 -7.01 -31.11 13.22
C ILE A 40 -7.93 -31.16 14.43
N GLN A 41 -7.45 -31.62 15.59
CA GLN A 41 -8.23 -31.67 16.82
C GLN A 41 -8.80 -30.28 17.16
N LYS A 42 -7.96 -29.24 17.10
CA LYS A 42 -8.41 -27.86 17.34
C LYS A 42 -9.47 -27.39 16.34
N LEU A 43 -9.32 -27.75 15.06
CA LEU A 43 -10.29 -27.40 14.04
C LEU A 43 -11.62 -28.13 14.23
N VAL A 44 -11.62 -29.43 14.52
CA VAL A 44 -12.82 -30.24 14.81
C VAL A 44 -13.62 -29.64 15.97
N VAL A 45 -12.93 -29.24 17.05
CA VAL A 45 -13.57 -28.56 18.19
C VAL A 45 -14.12 -27.19 17.76
N ALA A 46 -13.36 -26.41 16.99
CA ALA A 46 -13.79 -25.08 16.54
C ALA A 46 -14.97 -25.13 15.56
N THR A 47 -15.08 -26.17 14.73
CA THR A 47 -16.18 -26.40 13.79
C THR A 47 -17.39 -27.06 14.43
N LYS A 48 -17.27 -27.53 15.69
CA LYS A 48 -18.29 -28.30 16.42
C LYS A 48 -18.72 -29.58 15.70
N ILE A 49 -17.79 -30.19 14.97
CA ILE A 49 -17.99 -31.52 14.39
C ILE A 49 -18.18 -32.52 15.54
N LYS A 50 -19.15 -33.43 15.39
CA LYS A 50 -19.41 -34.49 16.38
C LYS A 50 -18.27 -35.51 16.36
N VAL A 51 -17.85 -35.94 17.55
CA VAL A 51 -16.75 -36.89 17.72
C VAL A 51 -17.30 -38.14 18.38
N ASP A 52 -17.09 -39.29 17.74
CA ASP A 52 -17.33 -40.60 18.33
C ASP A 52 -16.08 -41.03 19.08
N ASN A 53 -16.15 -41.11 20.41
CA ASN A 53 -14.99 -41.45 21.26
C ASN A 53 -14.72 -42.97 21.32
N THR A 54 -15.51 -43.79 20.62
CA THR A 54 -15.34 -45.26 20.62
C THR A 54 -14.36 -45.75 19.56
N VAL A 55 -14.01 -44.91 18.57
CA VAL A 55 -13.10 -45.25 17.48
C VAL A 55 -11.67 -44.79 17.77
N GLU A 56 -10.69 -45.47 17.16
CA GLU A 56 -9.29 -45.08 17.23
C GLU A 56 -9.08 -43.71 16.53
N ASN A 57 -8.29 -42.83 17.14
CA ASN A 57 -8.04 -41.45 16.67
C ASN A 57 -9.34 -40.68 16.34
N PRO A 58 -10.22 -40.47 17.33
CA PRO A 58 -11.62 -40.08 17.11
C PRO A 58 -11.78 -38.71 16.43
N TYR A 59 -10.85 -37.78 16.68
CA TYR A 59 -10.83 -36.48 16.02
C TYR A 59 -10.45 -36.57 14.53
N LEU A 60 -9.49 -37.43 14.17
CA LEU A 60 -9.09 -37.63 12.79
C LEU A 60 -10.21 -38.33 12.00
N ALA A 61 -10.82 -39.37 12.59
CA ALA A 61 -11.96 -40.06 11.99
C ALA A 61 -13.12 -39.08 11.69
N ALA A 62 -13.47 -38.24 12.67
CA ALA A 62 -14.50 -37.21 12.47
C ALA A 62 -14.11 -36.16 11.42
N ALA A 63 -12.85 -35.74 11.39
CA ALA A 63 -12.35 -34.80 10.39
C ALA A 63 -12.40 -35.37 8.97
N ILE A 64 -12.15 -36.67 8.79
CA ILE A 64 -12.25 -37.36 7.50
C ILE A 64 -13.71 -37.47 7.07
N ALA A 65 -14.60 -37.91 7.97
CA ALA A 65 -16.03 -38.09 7.68
C ALA A 65 -16.70 -36.79 7.21
N GLU A 66 -16.32 -35.65 7.79
CA GLU A 66 -16.85 -34.33 7.45
C GLU A 66 -16.08 -33.62 6.33
N GLY A 67 -15.06 -34.27 5.75
CA GLY A 67 -14.27 -33.72 4.64
C GLY A 67 -13.33 -32.56 5.02
N LEU A 68 -13.05 -32.36 6.30
CA LEU A 68 -12.02 -31.43 6.78
C LEU A 68 -10.63 -31.90 6.32
N VAL A 69 -10.39 -33.20 6.38
CA VAL A 69 -9.16 -33.88 5.94
C VAL A 69 -9.55 -34.96 4.94
N LYS A 70 -8.74 -35.20 3.90
CA LYS A 70 -8.96 -36.35 3.02
C LYS A 70 -8.24 -37.57 3.56
N GLU A 71 -8.81 -38.75 3.36
CA GLU A 71 -8.13 -40.01 3.69
C GLU A 71 -6.78 -40.10 2.96
N GLY A 72 -5.73 -40.46 3.70
CA GLY A 72 -4.37 -40.53 3.16
C GLY A 72 -3.72 -39.20 2.76
N GLU A 73 -4.32 -38.04 3.09
CA GLU A 73 -3.77 -36.72 2.69
C GLU A 73 -2.39 -36.45 3.29
N TYR A 74 -2.11 -36.98 4.48
CA TYR A 74 -0.83 -36.91 5.15
C TYR A 74 -0.31 -38.32 5.46
N LYS A 75 1.00 -38.53 5.27
CA LYS A 75 1.67 -39.81 5.57
C LYS A 75 1.89 -40.01 7.07
N ASP A 76 2.10 -38.92 7.80
CA ASP A 76 2.36 -38.90 9.23
C ASP A 76 1.70 -37.65 9.82
N TYR A 77 0.85 -37.84 10.83
CA TYR A 77 0.09 -36.76 11.47
C TYR A 77 0.82 -36.17 12.69
N SER A 78 1.87 -36.83 13.17
CA SER A 78 2.69 -36.41 14.31
C SER A 78 3.73 -35.33 13.96
N VAL A 79 4.00 -35.12 12.67
CA VAL A 79 4.92 -34.08 12.22
C VAL A 79 4.32 -32.68 12.38
N ASN A 80 5.19 -31.68 12.52
CA ASN A 80 4.77 -30.27 12.58
C ASN A 80 4.03 -29.87 11.30
N ILE A 81 2.88 -29.23 11.46
CA ILE A 81 2.09 -28.75 10.32
C ILE A 81 2.77 -27.52 9.68
N LYS A 82 2.86 -27.51 8.35
CA LYS A 82 3.32 -26.34 7.60
C LYS A 82 2.19 -25.33 7.43
N ARG A 83 2.52 -24.05 7.31
CA ARG A 83 1.53 -22.96 7.16
C ARG A 83 0.62 -23.13 5.94
N GLU A 84 1.12 -23.68 4.83
CA GLU A 84 0.29 -23.96 3.66
C GLU A 84 -0.75 -25.06 3.89
N ASP A 85 -0.41 -26.09 4.69
CA ASP A 85 -1.33 -27.16 5.09
C ASP A 85 -2.35 -26.63 6.08
N ALA A 86 -1.91 -25.82 7.05
CA ALA A 86 -2.79 -25.15 7.98
C ALA A 86 -3.82 -24.25 7.26
N ALA A 87 -3.42 -23.50 6.23
CA ALA A 87 -4.34 -22.69 5.43
C ALA A 87 -5.35 -23.54 4.63
N LEU A 88 -4.92 -24.68 4.09
CA LEU A 88 -5.82 -25.62 3.42
C LEU A 88 -6.90 -26.14 4.37
N LEU A 89 -6.50 -26.65 5.54
CA LEU A 89 -7.42 -27.16 6.55
C LEU A 89 -8.30 -26.04 7.13
N THR A 90 -7.75 -24.85 7.34
CA THR A 90 -8.51 -23.67 7.77
C THR A 90 -9.58 -23.28 6.76
N ASN A 91 -9.28 -23.30 5.46
CA ASN A 91 -10.26 -22.98 4.44
C ASN A 91 -11.42 -23.97 4.49
N ARG A 92 -11.15 -25.28 4.56
CA ARG A 92 -12.19 -26.31 4.66
C ARG A 92 -13.02 -26.16 5.93
N ALA A 93 -12.37 -25.90 7.07
CA ALA A 93 -13.07 -25.61 8.32
C ALA A 93 -13.97 -24.36 8.23
N ASP A 94 -13.52 -23.32 7.54
CA ASP A 94 -14.33 -22.12 7.30
C ASP A 94 -15.53 -22.44 6.39
N GLU A 95 -15.33 -23.26 5.35
CA GLU A 95 -16.40 -23.71 4.46
C GLU A 95 -17.46 -24.56 5.20
N ILE A 96 -17.04 -25.41 6.15
CA ILE A 96 -17.95 -26.18 7.02
C ILE A 96 -18.77 -25.24 7.91
N LEU A 97 -18.13 -24.24 8.54
CA LEU A 97 -18.79 -23.35 9.50
C LEU A 97 -19.67 -22.29 8.84
N HIS A 98 -19.25 -21.78 7.68
CA HIS A 98 -19.79 -20.53 7.12
C HIS A 98 -20.22 -20.67 5.66
N GLY A 99 -20.10 -21.86 5.07
CA GLY A 99 -20.37 -22.11 3.66
C GLY A 99 -19.20 -21.74 2.74
N LYS A 100 -19.32 -22.13 1.47
CA LYS A 100 -18.26 -22.01 0.45
C LYS A 100 -18.09 -20.61 -0.13
N THR A 101 -18.84 -19.63 0.34
CA THR A 101 -18.84 -18.28 -0.21
C THR A 101 -17.55 -17.53 0.18
N TYR A 102 -17.09 -16.69 -0.74
CA TYR A 102 -15.89 -15.88 -0.60
C TYR A 102 -16.03 -14.61 -1.46
N ASN A 103 -15.22 -13.58 -1.22
CA ASN A 103 -15.28 -12.37 -2.04
C ASN A 103 -14.40 -12.54 -3.29
N GLU A 104 -15.04 -12.77 -4.45
CA GLU A 104 -14.34 -13.02 -5.72
C GLU A 104 -13.50 -11.82 -6.17
N ASP A 105 -14.01 -10.59 -6.00
CA ASP A 105 -13.27 -9.38 -6.36
C ASP A 105 -11.98 -9.27 -5.56
N ILE A 106 -12.04 -9.40 -4.23
CA ILE A 106 -10.86 -9.34 -3.36
C ILE A 106 -9.92 -10.52 -3.66
N TYR A 107 -10.45 -11.72 -3.92
CA TYR A 107 -9.65 -12.87 -4.34
C TYR A 107 -8.81 -12.55 -5.58
N HIS A 108 -9.44 -12.00 -6.62
CA HIS A 108 -8.76 -11.61 -7.85
C HIS A 108 -7.75 -10.49 -7.62
N GLN A 109 -8.08 -9.52 -6.76
CA GLN A 109 -7.17 -8.44 -6.40
C GLN A 109 -5.94 -8.96 -5.65
N VAL A 110 -6.10 -9.87 -4.70
CA VAL A 110 -5.00 -10.53 -3.96
C VAL A 110 -4.07 -11.27 -4.92
N LYS A 111 -4.65 -12.03 -5.86
CA LYS A 111 -3.90 -12.80 -6.86
C LYS A 111 -3.19 -11.90 -7.88
N ASN A 112 -3.92 -11.03 -8.54
CA ASN A 112 -3.44 -10.25 -9.68
C ASN A 112 -2.44 -9.17 -9.25
N LYS A 113 -2.67 -8.55 -8.08
CA LYS A 113 -1.75 -7.54 -7.50
C LYS A 113 -0.66 -8.17 -6.63
N LYS A 114 -0.58 -9.50 -6.56
CA LYS A 114 0.45 -10.24 -5.82
C LYS A 114 0.57 -9.81 -4.35
N ARG A 115 -0.59 -9.67 -3.67
CA ARG A 115 -0.64 -9.23 -2.25
C ARG A 115 0.00 -10.22 -1.28
N ILE A 116 0.22 -11.44 -1.74
CA ILE A 116 1.03 -12.45 -1.06
C ILE A 116 2.31 -12.64 -1.89
N LYS A 117 3.42 -12.09 -1.39
CA LYS A 117 4.68 -11.95 -2.12
C LYS A 117 5.28 -13.29 -2.55
N ASP A 118 5.19 -14.28 -1.67
CA ASP A 118 5.78 -15.62 -1.82
C ASP A 118 4.73 -16.69 -2.14
N LEU A 119 3.56 -16.32 -2.67
CA LEU A 119 2.51 -17.26 -3.07
C LEU A 119 3.00 -18.29 -4.10
N ASN A 120 3.94 -17.90 -4.96
CA ASN A 120 4.56 -18.81 -5.93
C ASN A 120 5.39 -19.93 -5.26
N LYS A 121 5.84 -19.74 -4.01
CA LYS A 121 6.55 -20.77 -3.23
C LYS A 121 5.58 -21.74 -2.53
N VAL A 122 4.30 -21.39 -2.42
CA VAL A 122 3.25 -22.29 -1.93
C VAL A 122 2.96 -23.36 -2.99
N SER A 123 2.72 -24.59 -2.53
CA SER A 123 2.32 -25.71 -3.40
C SER A 123 1.09 -25.34 -4.24
N ALA A 124 1.12 -25.62 -5.54
CA ALA A 124 0.08 -25.15 -6.49
C ALA A 124 -1.34 -25.53 -6.06
N SER A 125 -1.55 -26.76 -5.57
CA SER A 125 -2.83 -27.27 -5.07
C SER A 125 -3.37 -26.55 -3.82
N LYS A 126 -2.53 -25.79 -3.11
CA LYS A 126 -2.88 -25.10 -1.86
C LYS A 126 -3.02 -23.58 -2.02
N ARG A 127 -2.59 -23.02 -3.16
CA ARG A 127 -2.60 -21.56 -3.39
C ARG A 127 -4.00 -20.98 -3.32
N ASP A 128 -5.01 -21.70 -3.81
CA ASP A 128 -6.41 -21.26 -3.75
C ASP A 128 -6.88 -21.07 -2.30
N ALA A 129 -6.66 -22.09 -1.46
CA ALA A 129 -7.00 -22.01 -0.04
C ALA A 129 -6.24 -20.89 0.68
N VAL A 130 -4.95 -20.69 0.35
CA VAL A 130 -4.15 -19.58 0.90
C VAL A 130 -4.74 -18.22 0.54
N ILE A 131 -5.17 -18.00 -0.70
CA ILE A 131 -5.82 -16.75 -1.10
C ILE A 131 -7.15 -16.57 -0.36
N LYS A 132 -7.98 -17.62 -0.27
CA LYS A 132 -9.28 -17.57 0.41
C LYS A 132 -9.16 -17.23 1.89
N VAL A 133 -8.26 -17.88 2.63
CA VAL A 133 -8.08 -17.53 4.06
C VAL A 133 -7.49 -16.14 4.26
N PHE A 134 -6.73 -15.63 3.27
CA PHE A 134 -6.18 -14.28 3.28
C PHE A 134 -7.26 -13.22 3.04
N GLU A 135 -8.08 -13.37 1.99
CA GLU A 135 -9.14 -12.40 1.67
C GLU A 135 -10.20 -12.34 2.77
N LYS A 136 -10.51 -13.48 3.40
CA LYS A 136 -11.38 -13.53 4.59
C LYS A 136 -10.74 -12.88 5.81
N GLY A 137 -9.45 -12.56 5.77
CA GLY A 137 -8.74 -11.96 6.90
C GLY A 137 -8.49 -12.93 8.07
N ILE A 138 -8.52 -14.24 7.81
CA ILE A 138 -8.24 -15.29 8.80
C ILE A 138 -6.72 -15.43 8.94
N VAL A 139 -6.03 -15.68 7.83
CA VAL A 139 -4.56 -15.81 7.77
C VAL A 139 -4.00 -14.79 6.79
N VAL A 140 -3.43 -13.68 7.30
CA VAL A 140 -2.99 -12.56 6.45
C VAL A 140 -1.48 -12.49 6.22
N GLY A 141 -0.72 -13.49 6.67
CA GLY A 141 0.74 -13.45 6.59
C GLY A 141 1.39 -12.34 7.40
N ASP A 142 2.71 -12.25 7.27
CA ASP A 142 3.55 -11.38 8.07
C ASP A 142 3.69 -9.99 7.48
N TYR A 143 4.05 -9.07 8.36
CA TYR A 143 4.25 -7.68 8.00
C TYR A 143 5.65 -7.47 7.42
N ASP A 144 5.72 -7.01 6.16
CA ASP A 144 6.99 -6.82 5.44
C ASP A 144 7.58 -5.40 5.58
N GLY A 145 7.01 -4.59 6.48
CA GLY A 145 7.48 -3.22 6.74
C GLY A 145 6.54 -2.14 6.19
N ILE A 146 6.91 -0.88 6.44
CA ILE A 146 6.08 0.26 6.07
C ILE A 146 6.11 0.51 4.56
N PHE A 147 5.00 1.00 4.02
CA PHE A 147 4.82 1.30 2.59
C PHE A 147 4.94 0.07 1.67
N THR A 148 4.79 -1.14 2.23
CA THR A 148 4.60 -2.34 1.42
C THR A 148 3.13 -2.50 1.06
N HIS A 149 2.93 -3.13 -0.10
CA HIS A 149 1.62 -3.43 -0.67
C HIS A 149 1.28 -4.91 -0.63
N ASP A 150 2.23 -5.72 -0.15
CA ASP A 150 2.19 -7.16 -0.05
C ASP A 150 2.64 -7.62 1.35
N ARG A 151 2.49 -8.92 1.58
CA ARG A 151 2.88 -9.64 2.79
C ARG A 151 3.54 -10.95 2.43
N THR A 152 4.41 -11.44 3.31
CA THR A 152 5.03 -12.76 3.19
C THR A 152 4.20 -13.79 3.96
N PHE A 153 3.80 -14.87 3.31
CA PHE A 153 2.98 -15.93 3.91
C PHE A 153 3.80 -17.05 4.53
N ARG A 154 5.03 -17.29 4.05
CA ARG A 154 5.96 -18.33 4.54
C ARG A 154 5.37 -19.74 4.55
N GLY A 155 4.73 -20.14 3.46
CA GLY A 155 3.95 -21.39 3.43
C GLY A 155 4.68 -22.68 3.82
N LYS A 156 6.02 -22.72 3.71
CA LYS A 156 6.85 -23.89 4.04
C LYS A 156 7.29 -23.96 5.50
N ASP A 157 7.11 -22.88 6.26
CA ASP A 157 7.48 -22.84 7.67
C ASP A 157 6.45 -23.60 8.51
N ASN A 158 6.90 -24.10 9.67
CA ASN A 158 6.01 -24.74 10.64
C ASN A 158 5.10 -23.69 11.31
N LEU A 159 3.85 -24.09 11.58
CA LEU A 159 2.92 -23.31 12.37
C LEU A 159 3.24 -23.47 13.86
N ASN A 160 3.22 -22.38 14.62
CA ASN A 160 3.32 -22.42 16.08
C ASN A 160 1.95 -22.29 16.76
N SER A 161 1.90 -22.69 18.03
CA SER A 161 0.67 -22.78 18.80
C SER A 161 -0.04 -21.43 18.99
N SER A 162 0.70 -20.34 19.19
CA SER A 162 0.11 -18.99 19.32
C SER A 162 -0.54 -18.51 18.02
N GLU A 163 0.10 -18.80 16.88
CA GLU A 163 -0.47 -18.50 15.58
C GLU A 163 -1.70 -19.35 15.30
N ALA A 164 -1.66 -20.65 15.58
CA ALA A 164 -2.82 -21.53 15.46
C ALA A 164 -4.02 -21.00 16.27
N ASN A 165 -3.80 -20.58 17.52
CA ASN A 165 -4.85 -19.98 18.34
C ASN A 165 -5.41 -18.69 17.72
N THR A 166 -4.56 -17.83 17.16
CA THR A 166 -5.00 -16.63 16.45
C THR A 166 -5.87 -16.97 15.24
N ILE A 167 -5.51 -18.01 14.48
CA ILE A 167 -6.29 -18.49 13.34
C ILE A 167 -7.67 -18.97 13.81
N LEU A 168 -7.73 -19.79 14.85
CA LEU A 168 -8.98 -20.34 15.40
C LEU A 168 -9.93 -19.24 15.91
N VAL A 169 -9.40 -18.22 16.58
CA VAL A 169 -10.20 -17.06 17.02
C VAL A 169 -10.83 -16.33 15.82
N ARG A 170 -10.11 -16.18 14.71
CA ARG A 170 -10.61 -15.51 13.51
C ARG A 170 -11.55 -16.39 12.68
N LEU A 171 -11.31 -17.70 12.68
CA LEU A 171 -12.18 -18.70 12.07
C LEU A 171 -13.56 -18.68 12.72
N THR A 172 -13.61 -18.78 14.05
CA THR A 172 -14.85 -18.86 14.83
C THR A 172 -15.56 -17.53 15.01
N ASN A 173 -14.83 -16.40 14.98
CA ASN A 173 -15.40 -15.06 15.16
C ASN A 173 -15.06 -14.11 14.00
N LYS A 174 -16.02 -13.92 13.08
CA LYS A 174 -15.89 -13.01 11.93
C LYS A 174 -15.53 -11.57 12.32
N LYS A 175 -15.97 -11.08 13.49
CA LYS A 175 -15.64 -9.72 13.97
C LYS A 175 -14.15 -9.56 14.35
N LYS A 176 -13.44 -10.66 14.59
CA LYS A 176 -12.00 -10.68 14.90
C LYS A 176 -11.12 -10.86 13.66
N ARG A 177 -11.70 -11.18 12.50
CA ARG A 177 -10.97 -11.26 11.23
C ARG A 177 -10.34 -9.92 10.90
N ARG A 178 -9.19 -9.96 10.23
CA ARG A 178 -8.56 -8.75 9.69
C ARG A 178 -9.45 -8.20 8.58
N LYS A 179 -9.62 -6.88 8.54
CA LYS A 179 -10.29 -6.24 7.40
C LYS A 179 -9.32 -6.17 6.22
N ILE A 180 -9.83 -6.45 5.02
CA ILE A 180 -9.08 -6.37 3.76
C ILE A 180 -9.71 -5.26 2.91
N SER A 181 -8.88 -4.41 2.30
CA SER A 181 -9.34 -3.35 1.40
C SER A 181 -9.82 -3.92 0.07
N PRO A 182 -10.60 -3.14 -0.72
CA PRO A 182 -11.06 -3.58 -2.03
C PRO A 182 -9.93 -4.03 -2.96
N ASP A 183 -8.73 -3.46 -2.83
CA ASP A 183 -7.55 -3.83 -3.62
C ASP A 183 -6.69 -4.96 -2.98
N GLY A 184 -7.16 -5.61 -1.91
CA GLY A 184 -6.55 -6.79 -1.31
C GLY A 184 -5.47 -6.52 -0.25
N GLN A 185 -5.38 -5.32 0.31
CA GLN A 185 -4.41 -4.98 1.36
C GLN A 185 -5.02 -5.09 2.77
N VAL A 186 -4.18 -5.34 3.79
CA VAL A 186 -4.66 -5.43 5.17
C VAL A 186 -4.95 -4.04 5.74
N ILE A 187 -6.16 -3.85 6.26
CA ILE A 187 -6.60 -2.65 6.97
C ILE A 187 -6.26 -2.76 8.46
N ARG A 188 -6.03 -1.63 9.12
CA ARG A 188 -6.01 -1.52 10.58
C ARG A 188 -7.17 -0.67 11.08
N THR A 189 -7.68 -1.04 12.25
CA THR A 189 -8.83 -0.39 12.92
C THR A 189 -8.44 0.29 14.23
N THR A 190 -7.16 0.26 14.58
CA THR A 190 -6.60 0.85 15.79
C THR A 190 -5.40 1.73 15.44
N ASN A 191 -4.98 2.59 16.38
CA ASN A 191 -3.91 3.57 16.21
C ASN A 191 -4.15 4.53 15.02
N LEU A 192 -5.40 4.84 14.69
CA LEU A 192 -5.76 5.54 13.46
C LEU A 192 -5.18 6.97 13.42
N PRO A 193 -4.84 7.51 12.22
CA PRO A 193 -4.43 8.90 12.08
C PRO A 193 -5.55 9.85 12.52
N LYS A 194 -5.18 11.04 12.98
CA LYS A 194 -6.15 12.06 13.47
C LYS A 194 -7.24 12.38 12.45
N ASN A 195 -6.91 12.35 11.16
CA ASN A 195 -7.81 12.65 10.05
C ASN A 195 -8.37 11.41 9.35
N TYR A 196 -8.41 10.23 10.01
CA TYR A 196 -8.83 8.96 9.39
C TYR A 196 -10.19 9.02 8.70
N LYS A 197 -11.13 9.85 9.18
CA LYS A 197 -12.45 10.07 8.57
C LYS A 197 -12.41 10.67 7.16
N SER A 198 -11.25 11.13 6.70
CA SER A 198 -11.06 11.61 5.32
C SER A 198 -10.78 10.48 4.33
N TYR A 199 -10.55 9.26 4.80
CA TYR A 199 -10.19 8.10 4.01
C TYR A 199 -11.21 6.98 4.21
N GLU A 200 -11.45 6.18 3.18
CA GLU A 200 -12.36 5.02 3.25
C GLU A 200 -11.85 3.95 4.23
N TYR A 201 -10.53 3.78 4.28
CA TYR A 201 -9.85 2.88 5.20
C TYR A 201 -8.41 3.34 5.43
N ILE A 202 -7.77 2.76 6.45
CA ILE A 202 -6.38 3.00 6.80
C ILE A 202 -5.60 1.70 6.68
N LEU A 203 -4.59 1.68 5.83
CA LEU A 203 -3.79 0.48 5.59
C LEU A 203 -2.86 0.21 6.76
N ALA A 204 -2.66 -1.08 7.04
CA ALA A 204 -1.79 -1.53 8.13
C ALA A 204 -0.32 -1.17 7.90
N ALA A 205 0.12 -1.12 6.64
CA ALA A 205 1.50 -0.81 6.27
C ALA A 205 1.82 0.68 6.17
N PHE A 206 0.82 1.57 6.24
CA PHE A 206 1.01 3.00 6.08
C PHE A 206 0.89 3.72 7.44
N PRO A 207 1.93 4.47 7.85
CA PRO A 207 1.95 5.14 9.15
C PRO A 207 0.97 6.32 9.20
N ASN A 208 0.63 6.78 10.41
CA ASN A 208 -0.27 7.93 10.59
C ASN A 208 0.22 9.18 9.85
N SER A 209 1.53 9.45 9.90
CA SER A 209 2.12 10.64 9.26
C SER A 209 1.89 10.70 7.74
N PHE A 210 1.73 9.56 7.07
CA PHE A 210 1.40 9.50 5.64
C PHE A 210 0.01 10.07 5.36
N TYR A 211 -0.97 9.70 6.17
CA TYR A 211 -2.35 10.18 6.06
C TYR A 211 -2.50 11.60 6.61
N GLU A 212 -1.74 11.95 7.65
CA GLU A 212 -1.82 13.25 8.33
C GLU A 212 -1.11 14.40 7.59
N MET A 213 -0.32 14.11 6.54
CA MET A 213 0.22 15.17 5.69
C MET A 213 -0.92 16.01 5.12
N LYS A 214 -0.85 17.33 5.31
CA LYS A 214 -1.82 18.28 4.77
C LYS A 214 -1.86 18.17 3.26
N THR A 215 -3.05 18.15 2.70
CA THR A 215 -3.30 18.13 1.25
C THR A 215 -3.29 19.53 0.64
N SER A 216 -3.32 19.66 -0.69
CA SER A 216 -3.24 20.97 -1.37
C SER A 216 -4.32 21.93 -0.89
N TRP A 217 -5.57 21.48 -0.82
CA TRP A 217 -6.70 22.32 -0.37
C TRP A 217 -6.62 22.74 1.11
N GLN A 218 -5.84 22.03 1.93
CA GLN A 218 -5.64 22.40 3.34
C GLN A 218 -4.55 23.45 3.53
N VAL A 219 -3.69 23.66 2.53
CA VAL A 219 -2.61 24.66 2.58
C VAL A 219 -2.85 25.85 1.65
N ALA A 220 -3.75 25.71 0.68
CA ALA A 220 -4.17 26.80 -0.21
C ALA A 220 -4.95 27.89 0.56
N THR A 221 -4.88 29.11 0.04
CA THR A 221 -5.72 30.23 0.49
C THR A 221 -6.82 30.48 -0.52
N TYR A 222 -8.06 30.53 -0.04
CA TYR A 222 -9.25 30.71 -0.86
C TYR A 222 -9.81 32.12 -0.69
N TYR A 223 -10.34 32.68 -1.76
CA TYR A 223 -10.94 34.01 -1.78
C TYR A 223 -12.28 33.97 -2.49
N ASN A 224 -13.26 34.76 -2.01
CA ASN A 224 -14.51 34.97 -2.74
C ASN A 224 -14.32 36.00 -3.87
N LYS A 225 -15.38 36.21 -4.68
CA LYS A 225 -15.38 37.22 -5.76
C LYS A 225 -15.04 38.64 -5.32
N GLY A 226 -15.25 38.97 -4.04
CA GLY A 226 -14.89 40.27 -3.45
C GLY A 226 -13.48 40.31 -2.84
N GLY A 227 -12.62 39.31 -3.11
CA GLY A 227 -11.24 39.26 -2.61
C GLY A 227 -11.12 38.96 -1.10
N LYS A 228 -12.20 38.58 -0.42
CA LYS A 228 -12.17 38.23 1.00
C LYS A 228 -11.81 36.76 1.18
N LYS A 229 -10.89 36.48 2.09
CA LYS A 229 -10.46 35.11 2.43
C LYS A 229 -11.65 34.27 2.92
N THR A 230 -11.78 33.06 2.39
CA THR A 230 -12.83 32.09 2.74
C THR A 230 -12.23 30.76 3.20
N LYS A 231 -13.09 29.91 3.76
CA LYS A 231 -12.77 28.49 4.01
C LYS A 231 -13.15 27.68 2.77
N PRO A 232 -12.36 26.68 2.37
CA PRO A 232 -12.73 25.81 1.26
C PRO A 232 -13.97 24.97 1.60
N VAL A 233 -14.82 24.78 0.61
CA VAL A 233 -16.09 24.04 0.68
C VAL A 233 -15.95 22.72 -0.07
N GLU A 234 -16.26 21.61 0.58
CA GLU A 234 -16.20 20.29 -0.06
C GLU A 234 -17.25 20.17 -1.17
N TYR A 235 -16.90 19.46 -2.25
CA TYR A 235 -17.60 19.37 -3.54
C TYR A 235 -17.58 20.62 -4.42
N GLN A 236 -17.15 21.78 -3.89
CA GLN A 236 -16.92 23.00 -4.67
C GLN A 236 -15.43 23.20 -4.93
N ASP A 237 -14.64 23.31 -3.86
CA ASP A 237 -13.21 23.61 -3.92
C ASP A 237 -12.32 22.36 -3.86
N TYR A 238 -12.84 21.27 -3.28
CA TYR A 238 -12.11 20.01 -3.11
C TYR A 238 -13.05 18.83 -2.86
N VAL A 239 -12.55 17.60 -2.99
CA VAL A 239 -13.23 16.38 -2.54
C VAL A 239 -12.23 15.49 -1.83
N ARG A 240 -12.59 15.02 -0.63
CA ARG A 240 -11.75 14.12 0.16
C ARG A 240 -11.76 12.70 -0.41
N PRO A 241 -10.73 11.88 -0.13
CA PRO A 241 -10.67 10.50 -0.60
C PRO A 241 -11.93 9.67 -0.33
N VAL A 242 -12.47 9.73 0.89
CA VAL A 242 -13.70 9.00 1.28
C VAL A 242 -14.95 9.37 0.46
N ASN A 243 -14.95 10.54 -0.17
CA ASN A 243 -16.09 11.09 -0.91
C ASN A 243 -15.87 11.09 -2.42
N MET A 244 -14.70 10.68 -2.93
CA MET A 244 -14.40 10.69 -4.36
C MET A 244 -15.47 9.98 -5.18
N LYS A 245 -15.85 8.77 -4.76
CA LYS A 245 -16.86 7.92 -5.43
C LYS A 245 -18.26 8.53 -5.50
N LYS A 246 -18.55 9.57 -4.70
CA LYS A 246 -19.88 10.23 -4.65
C LYS A 246 -20.01 11.41 -5.60
N LYS A 247 -18.89 11.95 -6.10
CA LYS A 247 -18.87 13.05 -7.07
C LYS A 247 -18.93 12.47 -8.48
N PRO A 248 -19.72 13.03 -9.43
CA PRO A 248 -19.60 12.66 -10.83
C PRO A 248 -18.19 13.00 -11.36
N PHE A 249 -17.63 12.13 -12.19
CA PHE A 249 -16.47 12.49 -12.99
C PHE A 249 -16.96 13.39 -14.13
N ILE A 250 -16.30 14.54 -14.33
CA ILE A 250 -16.69 15.53 -15.34
C ILE A 250 -15.51 15.72 -16.28
N THR A 251 -15.72 15.50 -17.58
CA THR A 251 -14.70 15.71 -18.61
C THR A 251 -14.49 17.21 -18.86
N GLY A 252 -13.43 17.58 -19.60
CA GLY A 252 -13.22 18.97 -20.02
C GLY A 252 -14.34 19.52 -20.90
N GLY A 253 -15.03 18.64 -21.66
CA GLY A 253 -16.21 18.97 -22.45
C GLY A 253 -17.51 19.14 -21.65
N GLY A 254 -17.50 18.77 -20.35
CA GLY A 254 -18.66 18.89 -19.46
C GLY A 254 -19.51 17.62 -19.34
N ASP A 255 -19.14 16.54 -20.04
CA ASP A 255 -19.81 15.24 -19.94
C ASP A 255 -19.62 14.63 -18.57
N LYS A 256 -20.65 13.92 -18.09
CA LYS A 256 -20.70 13.38 -16.73
C LYS A 256 -20.69 11.85 -16.76
N TYR A 257 -19.78 11.28 -15.99
CA TYR A 257 -19.60 9.84 -15.83
C TYR A 257 -19.66 9.44 -14.36
N ASN A 258 -19.90 8.15 -14.13
CA ASN A 258 -19.84 7.58 -12.79
C ASN A 258 -18.36 7.48 -12.34
N MET A 259 -18.00 8.20 -11.28
CA MET A 259 -16.62 8.18 -10.77
C MET A 259 -16.19 6.80 -10.29
N GLN A 260 -17.08 5.99 -9.71
CA GLN A 260 -16.72 4.65 -9.27
C GLN A 260 -16.27 3.77 -10.44
N GLU A 261 -16.94 3.88 -11.59
CA GLU A 261 -16.58 3.14 -12.82
C GLU A 261 -15.24 3.62 -13.38
N VAL A 262 -15.02 4.94 -13.44
CA VAL A 262 -13.74 5.55 -13.85
C VAL A 262 -12.60 5.08 -12.95
N LEU A 263 -12.79 5.11 -11.63
CA LEU A 263 -11.76 4.67 -10.68
C LEU A 263 -11.49 3.17 -10.79
N ASN A 264 -12.53 2.34 -10.98
CA ASN A 264 -12.35 0.91 -11.19
C ASN A 264 -11.53 0.61 -12.46
N ALA A 265 -11.73 1.40 -13.52
CA ALA A 265 -11.03 1.23 -14.79
C ALA A 265 -9.58 1.74 -14.74
N TYR A 266 -9.32 2.90 -14.13
CA TYR A 266 -8.09 3.65 -14.40
C TYR A 266 -7.23 4.00 -13.17
N LEU A 267 -7.74 3.89 -11.94
CA LEU A 267 -7.00 4.35 -10.75
C LEU A 267 -5.64 3.65 -10.57
N ASP A 268 -5.57 2.34 -10.83
CA ASP A 268 -4.30 1.59 -10.77
C ASP A 268 -3.32 2.06 -11.86
N LYS A 269 -3.83 2.41 -13.05
CA LYS A 269 -3.01 2.93 -14.15
C LYS A 269 -2.44 4.29 -13.77
N TRP A 270 -3.23 5.18 -13.19
CA TRP A 270 -2.78 6.49 -12.71
C TRP A 270 -1.69 6.34 -11.64
N ALA A 271 -1.92 5.49 -10.63
CA ALA A 271 -0.94 5.23 -9.59
C ALA A 271 0.37 4.64 -10.14
N LYS A 272 0.28 3.74 -11.14
CA LYS A 272 1.46 3.19 -11.83
C LYS A 272 2.21 4.25 -12.62
N ILE A 273 1.53 5.18 -13.29
CA ILE A 273 2.17 6.28 -14.01
C ILE A 273 2.91 7.21 -13.04
N VAL A 274 2.28 7.59 -11.92
CA VAL A 274 2.93 8.37 -10.85
C VAL A 274 4.16 7.64 -10.30
N LYS A 275 4.05 6.32 -10.04
CA LYS A 275 5.17 5.51 -9.56
C LYS A 275 6.33 5.52 -10.55
N ASN A 276 6.04 5.26 -11.84
CA ASN A 276 7.04 5.25 -12.90
C ASN A 276 7.74 6.61 -13.06
N ASN A 277 6.99 7.71 -12.94
CA ASN A 277 7.52 9.07 -12.98
C ASN A 277 8.51 9.32 -11.83
N LEU A 278 8.09 9.05 -10.60
CA LEU A 278 8.92 9.23 -9.40
C LEU A 278 10.17 8.33 -9.42
N GLU A 279 10.03 7.06 -9.83
CA GLU A 279 11.17 6.16 -10.00
C GLU A 279 12.16 6.66 -11.05
N ALA A 280 11.68 7.16 -12.19
CA ALA A 280 12.55 7.68 -13.24
C ALA A 280 13.34 8.91 -12.76
N ARG A 281 12.73 9.78 -11.97
CA ARG A 281 13.33 11.04 -11.47
C ARG A 281 14.25 10.85 -10.26
N LEU A 282 13.95 9.86 -9.41
CA LEU A 282 14.66 9.65 -8.13
C LEU A 282 15.64 8.48 -8.15
N ASN A 283 15.87 7.86 -9.32
CA ASN A 283 16.88 6.83 -9.51
C ASN A 283 17.67 7.10 -10.80
N VAL A 284 18.57 8.07 -10.73
CA VAL A 284 19.30 8.61 -11.89
C VAL A 284 20.81 8.56 -11.67
N ASP A 285 21.55 8.34 -12.75
CA ASP A 285 23.01 8.44 -12.77
C ASP A 285 23.41 9.18 -14.04
N TYR A 286 24.05 10.35 -13.88
CA TYR A 286 24.41 11.20 -15.01
C TYR A 286 25.26 10.50 -16.08
N ARG A 287 25.96 9.41 -15.71
CA ARG A 287 26.80 8.61 -16.60
C ARG A 287 25.98 7.73 -17.53
N THR A 288 24.77 7.33 -17.13
CA THR A 288 23.93 6.37 -17.85
C THR A 288 22.68 7.00 -18.46
N VAL A 289 22.28 8.20 -18.00
CA VAL A 289 21.12 8.92 -18.55
C VAL A 289 21.37 9.34 -20.01
N GLY A 290 20.46 8.90 -20.89
CA GLY A 290 20.44 9.17 -22.33
C GLY A 290 19.05 9.04 -22.93
N ALA A 291 18.94 8.87 -24.26
CA ALA A 291 17.67 8.90 -24.98
C ALA A 291 16.61 7.91 -24.46
N LYS A 292 17.00 6.68 -24.10
CA LYS A 292 16.08 5.68 -23.52
C LYS A 292 15.44 6.16 -22.22
N TRP A 293 16.22 6.79 -21.35
CA TRP A 293 15.71 7.35 -20.09
C TRP A 293 14.80 8.55 -20.34
N ILE A 294 15.17 9.44 -21.28
CA ILE A 294 14.35 10.61 -21.67
C ILE A 294 12.99 10.15 -22.16
N ASN A 295 12.93 9.16 -23.06
CA ASN A 295 11.67 8.63 -23.58
C ASN A 295 10.84 7.97 -22.48
N LYS A 296 11.46 7.22 -21.57
CA LYS A 296 10.78 6.61 -20.42
C LYS A 296 10.17 7.67 -19.49
N LEU A 297 10.88 8.75 -19.19
CA LEU A 297 10.33 9.82 -18.37
C LEU A 297 9.22 10.57 -19.13
N ARG A 298 9.44 10.92 -20.40
CA ARG A 298 8.47 11.63 -21.24
C ARG A 298 7.15 10.88 -21.36
N SER A 299 7.17 9.55 -21.45
CA SER A 299 5.96 8.72 -21.55
C SER A 299 5.09 8.71 -20.29
N THR A 300 5.54 9.33 -19.19
CA THR A 300 4.74 9.47 -17.95
C THR A 300 3.98 10.79 -17.86
N TYR A 301 4.21 11.71 -18.79
CA TYR A 301 3.47 12.97 -18.92
C TYR A 301 2.48 12.85 -20.07
N TYR A 302 1.37 13.57 -19.98
CA TYR A 302 0.35 13.57 -21.01
C TYR A 302 0.91 14.10 -22.34
N VAL A 303 0.21 13.76 -23.42
CA VAL A 303 0.56 14.14 -24.79
C VAL A 303 -0.60 14.98 -25.32
N TYR A 304 -0.30 16.10 -25.95
CA TYR A 304 -1.29 16.93 -26.61
C TYR A 304 -1.61 16.31 -27.99
N ASN A 305 -2.29 15.16 -27.97
CA ASN A 305 -2.68 14.44 -29.16
C ASN A 305 -4.05 13.77 -28.92
N TRP A 306 -5.11 14.37 -29.45
CA TRP A 306 -6.49 13.87 -29.38
C TRP A 306 -7.16 14.04 -30.75
N GLU A 307 -8.41 13.60 -30.90
CA GLU A 307 -9.08 13.58 -32.20
C GLU A 307 -9.06 14.97 -32.88
N GLY A 308 -8.45 15.02 -34.07
CA GLY A 308 -8.30 16.26 -34.85
C GLY A 308 -7.20 17.23 -34.36
N VAL A 309 -6.49 16.94 -33.26
CA VAL A 309 -5.46 17.83 -32.72
C VAL A 309 -4.16 17.10 -32.42
N ASN A 310 -3.08 17.50 -33.12
CA ASN A 310 -1.71 17.14 -32.77
C ASN A 310 -0.90 18.40 -32.47
N ASN A 311 -0.67 18.70 -31.19
CA ASN A 311 0.16 19.84 -30.80
C ASN A 311 1.63 19.40 -30.62
N ALA A 312 2.29 19.18 -31.75
CA ALA A 312 3.70 18.81 -31.81
C ALA A 312 4.60 19.81 -31.05
N PHE A 313 4.24 21.11 -31.05
CA PHE A 313 4.98 22.14 -30.33
C PHE A 313 4.97 21.92 -28.82
N GLN A 314 3.80 21.74 -28.19
CA GLN A 314 3.71 21.50 -26.75
C GLN A 314 4.39 20.17 -26.35
N ASN A 315 4.21 19.13 -27.17
CA ASN A 315 4.86 17.84 -26.95
C ASN A 315 6.39 17.93 -27.01
N LYS A 316 6.90 18.74 -27.95
CA LYS A 316 8.33 19.06 -28.07
C LYS A 316 8.83 19.83 -26.86
N ARG A 317 8.09 20.83 -26.37
CA ARG A 317 8.48 21.65 -25.21
C ARG A 317 8.81 20.79 -23.99
N LYS A 318 7.90 19.90 -23.56
CA LYS A 318 8.16 19.03 -22.39
C LYS A 318 9.38 18.11 -22.60
N THR A 319 9.60 17.66 -23.83
CA THR A 319 10.79 16.85 -24.17
C THR A 319 12.07 17.67 -24.08
N ASP A 320 12.02 18.93 -24.50
CA ASP A 320 13.16 19.85 -24.43
C ASP A 320 13.47 20.26 -22.99
N ASP A 321 12.46 20.47 -22.14
CA ASP A 321 12.64 20.68 -20.69
C ASP A 321 13.40 19.51 -20.05
N ILE A 322 13.02 18.27 -20.39
CA ILE A 322 13.72 17.07 -19.90
C ILE A 322 15.17 17.06 -20.39
N LYS A 323 15.43 17.40 -21.66
CA LYS A 323 16.80 17.47 -22.21
C LYS A 323 17.64 18.56 -21.54
N GLU A 324 17.04 19.71 -21.23
CA GLU A 324 17.71 20.79 -20.51
C GLU A 324 18.11 20.34 -19.10
N TYR A 325 17.19 19.70 -18.38
CA TYR A 325 17.50 19.06 -17.10
C TYR A 325 18.64 18.04 -17.24
N VAL A 326 18.63 17.19 -18.27
CA VAL A 326 19.71 16.21 -18.50
C VAL A 326 21.08 16.91 -18.66
N LYS A 327 21.14 18.04 -19.37
CA LYS A 327 22.37 18.84 -19.48
C LYS A 327 22.80 19.39 -18.12
N ALA A 328 21.87 19.96 -17.34
CA ALA A 328 22.13 20.51 -16.02
C ALA A 328 22.63 19.44 -15.02
N MET A 329 21.94 18.29 -14.94
CA MET A 329 22.31 17.20 -14.04
C MET A 329 23.66 16.57 -14.42
N LYS A 330 24.02 16.54 -15.72
CA LYS A 330 25.35 16.09 -16.18
C LYS A 330 26.44 17.06 -15.80
N LYS A 331 26.24 18.37 -16.01
CA LYS A 331 27.16 19.42 -15.56
C LYS A 331 27.40 19.33 -14.04
N ASN A 332 26.33 19.04 -13.30
CA ASN A 332 26.33 18.90 -11.85
C ASN A 332 26.74 17.49 -11.35
N LYS A 333 27.04 16.53 -12.24
CA LYS A 333 27.46 15.14 -11.92
C LYS A 333 26.51 14.42 -10.95
N VAL A 334 25.21 14.53 -11.18
CA VAL A 334 24.17 14.05 -10.28
C VAL A 334 24.04 12.53 -10.31
N ILE A 335 24.02 11.92 -9.12
CA ILE A 335 23.64 10.52 -8.92
C ILE A 335 22.65 10.48 -7.76
N ILE A 336 21.46 9.94 -8.01
CA ILE A 336 20.41 9.74 -7.01
C ILE A 336 20.05 8.26 -7.00
N LYS A 337 19.93 7.69 -5.80
CA LYS A 337 19.39 6.34 -5.62
C LYS A 337 18.07 6.43 -4.85
N SER A 338 17.05 5.74 -5.35
CA SER A 338 15.81 5.51 -4.62
C SER A 338 15.82 4.09 -4.04
N SER A 339 15.37 3.95 -2.80
CA SER A 339 15.10 2.66 -2.18
C SER A 339 13.60 2.38 -2.03
N LEU A 340 12.76 3.39 -2.21
CA LEU A 340 11.31 3.28 -2.07
C LEU A 340 10.61 4.33 -2.93
N VAL A 341 9.65 3.87 -3.73
CA VAL A 341 8.58 4.67 -4.31
C VAL A 341 7.30 3.85 -4.14
N SER A 342 6.41 4.30 -3.25
CA SER A 342 5.11 3.66 -2.99
C SER A 342 4.03 4.70 -3.19
N VAL A 343 3.10 4.43 -4.09
CA VAL A 343 1.96 5.29 -4.40
C VAL A 343 0.72 4.59 -3.87
N GLU A 344 -0.10 5.28 -3.08
CA GLU A 344 -1.27 4.67 -2.44
C GLU A 344 -2.57 5.17 -3.09
N PRO A 345 -3.23 4.36 -3.94
CA PRO A 345 -4.37 4.83 -4.72
C PRO A 345 -5.58 5.28 -3.88
N SER A 346 -5.75 4.74 -2.66
CA SER A 346 -6.83 5.14 -1.74
C SER A 346 -6.68 6.57 -1.20
N THR A 347 -5.57 7.25 -1.49
CA THR A 347 -5.37 8.66 -1.15
C THR A 347 -5.84 9.63 -2.21
N LEU A 348 -6.37 9.15 -3.35
CA LEU A 348 -6.88 10.00 -4.41
C LEU A 348 -7.82 11.07 -3.85
N TYR A 349 -7.56 12.32 -4.18
CA TYR A 349 -8.44 13.43 -3.85
C TYR A 349 -8.56 14.39 -5.02
N TYR A 350 -9.56 15.26 -4.95
CA TYR A 350 -9.72 16.36 -5.89
C TYR A 350 -9.50 17.70 -5.18
N ALA A 351 -8.79 18.63 -5.84
CA ALA A 351 -8.69 20.03 -5.44
C ALA A 351 -8.82 20.91 -6.69
N ASP A 352 -7.71 21.44 -7.20
CA ASP A 352 -7.58 22.03 -8.54
C ASP A 352 -7.29 20.98 -9.63
N GLY A 353 -7.07 19.72 -9.22
CA GLY A 353 -6.85 18.55 -10.07
C GLY A 353 -6.99 17.27 -9.25
N TYR A 354 -6.69 16.13 -9.87
CA TYR A 354 -6.72 14.82 -9.20
C TYR A 354 -5.32 14.47 -8.68
N TYR A 355 -5.19 14.26 -7.36
CA TYR A 355 -3.89 14.05 -6.74
C TYR A 355 -3.78 12.68 -6.07
N LEU A 356 -2.64 12.03 -6.28
CA LEU A 356 -2.26 10.79 -5.62
C LEU A 356 -1.08 11.01 -4.70
N ARG A 357 -1.15 10.45 -3.49
CA ARG A 357 -0.04 10.53 -2.53
C ARG A 357 0.94 9.40 -2.71
N ALA A 358 2.22 9.75 -2.64
CA ALA A 358 3.32 8.81 -2.64
C ALA A 358 4.25 9.01 -1.45
N CYS A 359 4.82 7.91 -0.96
CA CYS A 359 5.99 7.90 -0.10
C CYS A 359 7.23 7.63 -0.95
N ILE A 360 8.22 8.50 -0.83
CA ILE A 360 9.50 8.36 -1.51
C ILE A 360 10.63 8.28 -0.49
N GLN A 361 11.61 7.41 -0.76
CA GLN A 361 12.87 7.38 -0.02
C GLN A 361 14.04 7.37 -0.99
N PHE A 362 14.87 8.41 -0.94
CA PHE A 362 15.97 8.59 -1.86
C PHE A 362 17.20 9.18 -1.17
N LYS A 363 18.34 9.11 -1.86
CA LYS A 363 19.63 9.66 -1.41
C LYS A 363 20.34 10.30 -2.59
N ILE A 364 20.81 11.53 -2.42
CA ILE A 364 21.75 12.16 -3.35
C ILE A 364 23.14 11.58 -3.07
N VAL A 365 23.61 10.69 -3.94
CA VAL A 365 24.92 10.04 -3.83
C VAL A 365 26.02 11.00 -4.27
N SER A 366 25.80 11.70 -5.38
CA SER A 366 26.76 12.64 -5.96
C SER A 366 26.04 13.85 -6.54
N ALA A 367 26.65 15.02 -6.37
CA ALA A 367 26.33 16.27 -7.04
C ALA A 367 27.47 17.25 -6.76
N LYS A 368 27.79 18.18 -7.66
CA LYS A 368 28.74 19.26 -7.37
C LYS A 368 28.12 20.27 -6.40
N SER A 369 26.95 20.80 -6.74
CA SER A 369 26.16 21.74 -5.95
C SER A 369 24.77 21.18 -5.62
N LEU A 370 24.25 21.50 -4.43
CA LEU A 370 22.87 21.23 -4.03
C LEU A 370 21.96 22.46 -4.05
N TYR A 371 22.50 23.64 -4.40
CA TYR A 371 21.79 24.91 -4.28
C TYR A 371 20.55 24.97 -5.17
N LYS A 372 20.73 24.73 -6.48
CA LYS A 372 19.63 24.69 -7.44
C LYS A 372 19.09 23.26 -7.53
N GLN A 373 18.05 22.96 -6.75
CA GLN A 373 17.54 21.58 -6.65
C GLN A 373 16.86 21.07 -7.93
N SER A 374 16.38 21.97 -8.80
CA SER A 374 15.90 21.60 -10.15
C SER A 374 17.01 21.10 -11.08
N ASP A 375 18.29 21.33 -10.76
CA ASP A 375 19.41 20.68 -11.46
C ASP A 375 19.69 19.26 -10.91
N LEU A 376 19.05 18.86 -9.80
CA LEU A 376 19.21 17.54 -9.16
C LEU A 376 18.10 16.58 -9.53
N ILE A 377 16.85 17.05 -9.45
CA ILE A 377 15.65 16.26 -9.68
C ILE A 377 14.82 17.03 -10.69
N PHE A 378 14.38 16.39 -11.76
CA PHE A 378 13.49 17.00 -12.75
C PHE A 378 12.13 17.32 -12.10
N GLY A 379 11.47 18.42 -12.47
CA GLY A 379 10.07 18.71 -12.14
C GLY A 379 9.76 20.21 -12.00
N ASP A 380 8.48 20.54 -11.89
CA ASP A 380 7.94 21.90 -11.94
C ASP A 380 8.41 22.76 -10.76
N SER A 381 8.29 22.24 -9.53
CA SER A 381 8.83 22.88 -8.33
C SER A 381 9.52 21.85 -7.44
N ILE A 382 10.83 22.05 -7.25
CA ILE A 382 11.68 21.18 -6.43
C ILE A 382 12.23 21.99 -5.27
N TYR A 383 11.68 21.74 -4.08
CA TYR A 383 12.13 22.39 -2.86
C TYR A 383 12.09 21.42 -1.69
N ILE A 384 13.25 20.87 -1.37
CA ILE A 384 13.42 19.89 -0.32
C ILE A 384 14.24 20.52 0.81
N LYS A 385 13.59 20.71 1.95
CA LYS A 385 14.22 21.34 3.12
C LYS A 385 15.31 20.41 3.67
N ASN A 386 16.45 21.00 4.03
CA ASN A 386 17.58 20.27 4.65
C ASN A 386 18.16 19.13 3.79
N LEU A 387 18.09 19.23 2.45
CA LEU A 387 18.69 18.26 1.53
C LEU A 387 20.22 18.17 1.74
N LYS A 388 20.73 16.94 1.90
CA LYS A 388 22.17 16.68 2.14
C LYS A 388 22.65 15.50 1.30
N LYS A 389 23.89 15.58 0.80
CA LYS A 389 24.56 14.46 0.12
C LYS A 389 24.76 13.31 1.10
N GLY A 390 24.72 12.08 0.61
CA GLY A 390 25.02 10.87 1.38
C GLY A 390 23.97 10.46 2.41
N LYS A 391 22.90 11.24 2.63
CA LYS A 391 21.84 10.92 3.60
C LYS A 391 20.58 10.42 2.90
N TRP A 392 20.03 9.33 3.41
CA TRP A 392 18.68 8.89 3.03
C TRP A 392 17.65 9.86 3.60
N MET A 393 16.73 10.29 2.74
CA MET A 393 15.58 11.10 3.12
C MET A 393 14.33 10.34 2.73
N ARG A 394 13.34 10.36 3.64
CA ARG A 394 11.98 9.89 3.36
C ARG A 394 11.03 11.08 3.47
N MET A 395 10.14 11.23 2.51
CA MET A 395 9.10 12.25 2.52
C MET A 395 7.86 11.78 1.77
N TYR A 396 6.78 12.53 1.92
CA TYR A 396 5.52 12.31 1.23
C TYR A 396 5.31 13.42 0.20
N VAL A 397 4.74 13.05 -0.94
CA VAL A 397 4.44 13.98 -2.04
C VAL A 397 3.05 13.67 -2.57
N ASP A 398 2.33 14.71 -3.01
CA ASP A 398 1.10 14.56 -3.77
C ASP A 398 1.44 14.91 -5.23
N ILE A 399 1.16 14.01 -6.16
CA ILE A 399 1.39 14.18 -7.60
C ILE A 399 0.04 14.27 -8.30
N GLU A 400 -0.11 15.27 -9.14
CA GLU A 400 -1.34 15.47 -9.90
C GLU A 400 -1.33 14.62 -11.17
N VAL A 401 -2.48 14.05 -11.49
CA VAL A 401 -2.76 13.41 -12.77
C VAL A 401 -3.89 14.14 -13.49
N SER A 402 -3.71 14.33 -14.80
CA SER A 402 -4.69 14.98 -15.67
C SER A 402 -4.48 14.55 -17.13
N THR A 403 -5.30 15.10 -18.02
CA THR A 403 -5.31 14.88 -19.46
C THR A 403 -5.24 16.21 -20.22
N ALA A 404 -4.80 16.17 -21.48
CA ALA A 404 -4.98 17.26 -22.43
C ALA A 404 -6.21 17.06 -23.34
N ASP A 405 -6.84 15.89 -23.31
CA ASP A 405 -8.04 15.57 -24.05
C ASP A 405 -9.29 15.93 -23.24
N GLY A 406 -10.04 16.94 -23.72
CA GLY A 406 -11.27 17.39 -23.07
C GLY A 406 -12.37 16.33 -23.04
N GLY A 407 -12.33 15.30 -23.88
CA GLY A 407 -13.29 14.21 -23.91
C GLY A 407 -12.87 12.98 -23.08
N SER A 408 -11.64 12.94 -22.57
CA SER A 408 -11.12 11.77 -21.88
C SER A 408 -11.89 11.43 -20.61
N ILE A 409 -12.16 10.15 -20.44
CA ILE A 409 -12.81 9.57 -19.25
C ILE A 409 -11.80 9.03 -18.25
N GLY A 410 -10.50 9.33 -18.42
CA GLY A 410 -9.43 8.92 -17.52
C GLY A 410 -8.39 7.98 -18.12
N GLU A 411 -8.62 7.45 -19.31
CA GLU A 411 -7.78 6.42 -19.93
C GLU A 411 -6.37 6.92 -20.24
N ASP A 412 -6.20 8.18 -20.57
CA ASP A 412 -4.93 8.79 -20.99
C ASP A 412 -4.30 9.68 -19.91
N TYR A 413 -4.92 9.74 -18.73
CA TYR A 413 -4.43 10.53 -17.60
C TYR A 413 -2.98 10.17 -17.27
N ALA A 414 -2.18 11.20 -17.14
CA ALA A 414 -0.76 11.11 -16.87
C ALA A 414 -0.32 12.22 -15.93
N VAL A 415 0.96 12.25 -15.55
CA VAL A 415 1.46 13.27 -14.61
C VAL A 415 1.27 14.67 -15.21
N TYR A 416 0.59 15.53 -14.47
CA TYR A 416 0.36 16.94 -14.82
C TYR A 416 1.31 17.84 -14.03
N THR A 417 1.03 18.00 -12.73
CA THR A 417 1.93 18.66 -11.78
C THR A 417 2.80 17.62 -11.07
N ASP A 418 4.11 17.80 -11.14
CA ASP A 418 5.07 16.80 -10.67
C ASP A 418 5.97 17.28 -9.52
N SER A 419 5.56 18.36 -8.86
CA SER A 419 6.32 19.04 -7.81
C SER A 419 6.73 18.13 -6.63
N ILE A 420 7.96 18.29 -6.15
CA ILE A 420 8.49 17.61 -4.95
C ILE A 420 8.91 18.70 -3.96
N VAL A 421 8.01 18.97 -3.00
CA VAL A 421 8.14 20.08 -2.06
C VAL A 421 7.97 19.58 -0.62
N SER A 422 8.90 19.95 0.25
CA SER A 422 8.75 19.75 1.70
C SER A 422 7.67 20.68 2.24
N ARG A 423 6.58 20.10 2.76
CA ARG A 423 5.48 20.83 3.41
C ARG A 423 5.73 21.02 4.91
#